data_AF-A0A662UW10-F1
#
_entry.id   AF-A0A662UW10-F1
#
_cell.length_a   1.000
_cell.length_b   1.000
_cell.length_c   1.000
_cell.angle_alpha   90.00
_cell.angle_beta   90.00
_cell.angle_gamma   90.00
#
_symmetry.space_group_name_H-M   'P 1'
#
loop_
_entity.id
_entity.type
_entity.pdbx_description
1 polymer ?
#
loop_
_entity_poly.entity_id
_entity_poly.type
_entity_poly.pdbx_seq_one_letter_code
_entity_poly.pdbx_strand_id
1 'polypeptide(L)'
;MFRDEDELRDKVIEWLRKQGFMVAKGIRLGSMELDVVAVAPFRISRSGFVKDIKNYYLYTIEAKIATTPKLMIDLVEQAITRLLVSDYVLIAVPTKAEVWVDSKNKRTIEPPQIIRRYTSHTYSRKIGIVSVNPDEEVRIVKTPRKSGLTQKELKEKVLEHLKQLWVRK
;
A
#
# COMPACT_ATOMS: atom_id res chain seq x y z
N MET A 1 -8.88 -3.33 17.10
CA MET A 1 -9.14 -3.31 15.64
C MET A 1 -9.15 -1.87 15.15
N PHE A 2 -8.91 -1.64 13.87
CA PHE A 2 -9.03 -0.30 13.29
C PHE A 2 -10.48 0.17 13.29
N ARG A 3 -10.69 1.43 13.64
CA ARG A 3 -12.00 2.10 13.61
C ARG A 3 -12.43 2.41 12.18
N ASP A 4 -11.49 2.89 11.38
CA ASP A 4 -11.70 3.28 9.99
C ASP A 4 -10.40 3.14 9.16
N GLU A 5 -10.51 3.41 7.86
CA GLU A 5 -9.36 3.36 6.94
C GLU A 5 -8.35 4.49 7.17
N ASP A 6 -8.75 5.60 7.78
CA ASP A 6 -7.83 6.71 8.08
C ASP A 6 -6.85 6.33 9.18
N GLU A 7 -7.32 5.66 10.23
CA GLU A 7 -6.46 5.13 11.29
C GLU A 7 -5.45 4.10 10.74
N LEU A 8 -5.88 3.26 9.80
CA LEU A 8 -4.99 2.33 9.09
C LEU A 8 -3.93 3.07 8.26
N ARG A 9 -4.34 4.07 7.46
CA ARG A 9 -3.42 4.89 6.66
C ARG A 9 -2.40 5.61 7.53
N ASP A 10 -2.83 6.17 8.65
CA ASP A 10 -1.97 6.94 9.53
C ASP A 10 -0.90 6.05 10.18
N LYS A 11 -1.23 4.81 10.57
CA LYS A 11 -0.24 3.81 11.02
C LYS A 11 0.76 3.44 9.92
N VAL A 12 0.31 3.28 8.68
CA VAL A 12 1.19 3.02 7.53
C VAL A 12 2.14 4.19 7.31
N ILE A 13 1.63 5.42 7.35
CA ILE A 13 2.43 6.64 7.19
C ILE A 13 3.48 6.76 8.30
N GLU A 14 3.08 6.53 9.55
CA GLU A 14 3.99 6.54 10.71
C GLU A 14 5.12 5.53 10.52
N TRP A 15 4.77 4.29 10.16
CA TRP A 15 5.74 3.24 9.87
C TRP A 15 6.71 3.65 8.76
N LEU A 16 6.22 4.13 7.61
CA LEU A 16 7.06 4.56 6.51
C LEU A 16 7.99 5.71 6.92
N ARG A 17 7.49 6.72 7.63
CA ARG A 17 8.33 7.84 8.10
C ARG A 17 9.44 7.39 9.05
N LYS A 18 9.16 6.45 9.96
CA LYS A 18 10.18 5.87 10.86
C LYS A 18 11.32 5.19 10.10
N GLN A 19 11.06 4.69 8.90
CA GLN A 19 12.08 4.07 8.04
C GLN A 19 12.81 5.09 7.16
N GLY A 20 12.45 6.38 7.23
CA GLY A 20 13.05 7.45 6.45
C GLY A 20 12.40 7.70 5.09
N PHE A 21 11.19 7.18 4.84
CA PHE A 21 10.45 7.55 3.65
C PHE A 21 9.94 8.98 3.74
N MET A 22 9.95 9.66 2.61
CA MET A 22 9.18 10.88 2.44
C MET A 22 7.77 10.49 1.99
N VAL A 23 6.73 10.93 2.71
CA VAL A 23 5.36 10.39 2.54
C VAL A 23 4.33 11.51 2.39
N ALA A 24 3.37 11.31 1.47
CA ALA A 24 2.17 12.10 1.30
C ALA A 24 0.92 11.20 1.27
N LYS A 25 -0.23 11.76 1.66
CA LYS A 25 -1.54 11.10 1.71
C LYS A 25 -2.45 11.74 0.66
N GLY A 26 -3.27 10.94 -0.03
CA GLY A 26 -4.33 11.41 -0.92
C GLY A 26 -3.85 12.22 -2.14
N ILE A 27 -2.84 11.72 -2.86
CA ILE A 27 -2.40 12.39 -4.10
C ILE A 27 -3.38 12.09 -5.22
N ARG A 28 -3.91 13.13 -5.86
CA ARG A 28 -4.81 13.00 -7.01
C ARG A 28 -4.06 13.16 -8.33
N LEU A 29 -4.33 12.24 -9.26
CA LEU A 29 -3.83 12.24 -10.62
C LEU A 29 -5.03 12.07 -11.57
N GLY A 30 -5.62 13.19 -12.01
CA GLY A 30 -6.89 13.17 -12.73
C GLY A 30 -8.01 12.62 -11.83
N SER A 31 -8.69 11.56 -12.27
CA SER A 31 -9.72 10.85 -11.50
C SER A 31 -9.18 9.79 -10.54
N MET A 32 -7.87 9.48 -10.60
CA MET A 32 -7.24 8.52 -9.71
C MET A 32 -6.79 9.19 -8.42
N GLU A 33 -7.19 8.65 -7.28
CA GLU A 33 -6.65 9.02 -5.97
C GLU A 33 -5.70 7.92 -5.48
N LEU A 34 -4.52 8.32 -5.03
CA LEU A 34 -3.49 7.45 -4.46
C LEU A 34 -3.52 7.64 -2.93
N ASP A 35 -3.91 6.60 -2.20
CA ASP A 35 -4.12 6.65 -0.75
C ASP A 35 -2.89 7.17 0.00
N VAL A 36 -1.76 6.49 -0.17
CA VAL A 36 -0.46 6.87 0.40
C VAL A 36 0.61 6.71 -0.66
N VAL A 37 1.39 7.77 -0.83
CA VAL A 37 2.54 7.79 -1.74
C VAL A 37 3.80 8.02 -0.92
N ALA A 38 4.83 7.22 -1.17
CA ALA A 38 6.10 7.30 -0.47
C ALA A 38 7.29 7.26 -1.42
N VAL A 39 8.33 8.02 -1.10
CA VAL A 39 9.58 8.08 -1.87
C VAL A 39 10.76 7.83 -0.94
N ALA A 40 11.67 6.96 -1.37
CA ALA A 40 12.87 6.65 -0.62
C ALA A 40 14.00 6.07 -1.49
N PRO A 41 15.27 6.24 -1.08
CA PRO A 41 16.42 5.58 -1.69
C PRO A 41 16.63 4.16 -1.14
N PHE A 42 15.54 3.38 -0.98
CA PHE A 42 15.63 1.99 -0.53
C PHE A 42 14.52 1.12 -1.11
N ARG A 43 14.83 -0.17 -1.21
CA ARG A 43 13.93 -1.24 -1.67
C ARG A 43 13.40 -2.01 -0.47
N ILE A 44 12.11 -2.33 -0.48
CA ILE A 44 11.52 -3.25 0.49
C ILE A 44 11.88 -4.68 0.07
N SER A 45 12.49 -5.44 0.97
CA SER A 45 12.92 -6.81 0.77
C SER A 45 12.37 -7.73 1.88
N ARG A 46 12.67 -9.04 1.79
CA ARG A 46 12.33 -9.99 2.88
C ARG A 46 13.13 -9.74 4.16
N SER A 47 14.34 -9.20 4.05
CA SER A 47 15.22 -8.87 5.18
C SER A 47 15.06 -7.42 5.67
N GLY A 48 14.00 -6.72 5.24
CA GLY A 48 13.75 -5.32 5.58
C GLY A 48 14.12 -4.36 4.44
N PHE A 49 14.57 -3.16 4.79
CA PHE A 49 14.84 -2.09 3.84
C PHE A 49 16.28 -2.10 3.37
N VAL A 50 16.49 -2.25 2.06
CA VAL A 50 17.81 -2.30 1.44
C VAL A 50 18.08 -0.97 0.75
N LYS A 51 19.03 -0.20 1.26
CA LYS A 51 19.45 1.09 0.69
C LYS A 51 19.98 0.90 -0.73
N ASP A 52 19.59 1.81 -1.61
CA ASP A 52 20.11 1.95 -2.96
C ASP A 52 20.62 3.38 -3.12
N ILE A 53 21.92 3.52 -3.25
CA ILE A 53 22.60 4.83 -3.26
C ILE A 53 22.28 5.61 -4.55
N LYS A 54 21.86 4.93 -5.62
CA LYS A 54 21.75 5.54 -6.96
C LYS A 54 20.33 5.92 -7.36
N ASN A 55 19.31 5.40 -6.69
CA ASN A 55 17.92 5.53 -7.15
C ASN A 55 16.97 5.88 -6.01
N TYR A 56 16.04 6.80 -6.29
CA TYR A 56 14.82 6.97 -5.51
C TYR A 56 13.69 6.14 -6.12
N TYR A 57 12.95 5.47 -5.27
CA TYR A 57 11.83 4.62 -5.65
C TYR A 57 10.52 5.23 -5.18
N LEU A 58 9.55 5.27 -6.09
CA LEU A 58 8.18 5.68 -5.81
C LEU A 58 7.35 4.46 -5.42
N TYR A 59 6.69 4.55 -4.28
CA TYR A 59 5.76 3.57 -3.75
C TYR A 59 4.37 4.16 -3.72
N THR A 60 3.38 3.38 -4.14
CA THR A 60 1.97 3.62 -3.77
C THR A 60 1.51 2.50 -2.85
N ILE A 61 0.77 2.87 -1.82
CA ILE A 61 0.20 1.96 -0.85
C ILE A 61 -1.31 2.20 -0.81
N GLU A 62 -2.08 1.20 -1.23
CA GLU A 62 -3.54 1.19 -1.10
C GLU A 62 -3.90 0.59 0.26
N ALA A 63 -4.60 1.36 1.11
CA ALA A 63 -4.84 1.01 2.50
C ALA A 63 -6.34 0.89 2.76
N LYS A 64 -6.80 -0.33 3.03
CA LYS A 64 -8.23 -0.64 3.03
C LYS A 64 -8.60 -1.69 4.08
N ILE A 65 -9.75 -1.52 4.74
CA ILE A 65 -10.35 -2.56 5.59
C ILE A 65 -11.23 -3.46 4.70
N ALA A 66 -10.58 -4.33 3.92
CA ALA A 66 -11.27 -5.25 3.01
C ALA A 66 -11.78 -6.49 3.76
N THR A 67 -13.08 -6.52 4.06
CA THR A 67 -13.74 -7.58 4.84
C THR A 67 -14.51 -8.60 4.01
N THR A 68 -14.78 -8.30 2.73
CA THR A 68 -15.52 -9.19 1.84
C THR A 68 -14.69 -9.58 0.62
N PRO A 69 -14.99 -10.72 -0.04
CA PRO A 69 -14.29 -11.11 -1.27
C PRO A 69 -14.34 -10.02 -2.35
N LYS A 70 -15.49 -9.35 -2.52
CA LYS A 70 -15.65 -8.24 -3.46
C LYS A 70 -14.68 -7.09 -3.14
N LEU A 71 -14.67 -6.62 -1.90
CA LEU A 71 -13.77 -5.53 -1.48
C LEU A 71 -12.28 -5.91 -1.63
N MET A 72 -11.94 -7.18 -1.41
CA MET A 72 -10.57 -7.66 -1.61
C MET A 72 -10.17 -7.70 -3.08
N ILE A 73 -11.08 -8.09 -3.98
CA ILE A 73 -10.85 -8.06 -5.43
C ILE A 73 -10.70 -6.62 -5.90
N ASP A 74 -11.63 -5.73 -5.53
CA ASP A 74 -11.60 -4.31 -5.86
C ASP A 74 -10.26 -3.66 -5.43
N LEU A 75 -9.80 -3.98 -4.21
CA LEU A 75 -8.51 -3.51 -3.69
C LEU A 75 -7.32 -4.01 -4.52
N VAL A 76 -7.35 -5.27 -4.98
CA VAL A 76 -6.29 -5.82 -5.83
C VAL A 76 -6.32 -5.18 -7.21
N GLU A 77 -7.48 -4.97 -7.80
CA GLU A 77 -7.65 -4.28 -9.08
C GLU A 77 -7.16 -2.83 -9.01
N GLN A 78 -7.52 -2.12 -7.93
CA GLN A 78 -6.97 -0.81 -7.62
C GLN A 78 -5.45 -0.89 -7.61
N ALA A 79 -4.85 -1.74 -6.77
CA ALA A 79 -3.39 -1.87 -6.71
C ALA A 79 -2.72 -2.26 -8.06
N ILE A 80 -3.38 -3.02 -8.93
CA ILE A 80 -2.88 -3.29 -10.29
C ILE A 80 -2.76 -1.98 -11.08
N THR A 81 -3.78 -1.12 -11.07
CA THR A 81 -3.72 0.16 -11.81
C THR A 81 -2.58 1.07 -11.33
N ARG A 82 -2.20 0.99 -10.04
CA ARG A 82 -1.10 1.80 -9.48
C ARG A 82 0.29 1.36 -9.97
N LEU A 83 0.41 0.15 -10.55
CA LEU A 83 1.65 -0.29 -11.19
C LEU A 83 2.03 0.57 -12.40
N LEU A 84 1.07 1.29 -12.99
CA LEU A 84 1.31 2.26 -14.06
C LEU A 84 1.98 3.55 -13.56
N VAL A 85 1.88 3.84 -12.27
CA VAL A 85 2.31 5.14 -11.70
C VAL A 85 3.55 4.99 -10.84
N SER A 86 3.69 3.87 -10.12
CA SER A 86 4.76 3.67 -9.13
C SER A 86 5.76 2.58 -9.50
N ASP A 87 6.98 2.68 -8.95
CA ASP A 87 7.98 1.62 -9.07
C ASP A 87 7.56 0.39 -8.27
N TYR A 88 6.92 0.59 -7.12
CA TYR A 88 6.45 -0.48 -6.25
C TYR A 88 5.04 -0.18 -5.77
N VAL A 89 4.22 -1.22 -5.62
CA VAL A 89 2.87 -1.11 -5.07
C VAL A 89 2.71 -2.07 -3.91
N LEU A 90 2.09 -1.58 -2.84
CA LEU A 90 1.74 -2.34 -1.66
C LEU A 90 0.24 -2.25 -1.42
N ILE A 91 -0.32 -3.33 -0.89
CA ILE A 91 -1.62 -3.34 -0.25
C ILE A 91 -1.39 -3.36 1.26
N ALA A 92 -1.96 -2.41 1.98
CA ALA A 92 -1.99 -2.39 3.44
C ALA A 92 -3.39 -2.76 3.94
N VAL A 93 -3.44 -3.79 4.78
CA VAL A 93 -4.70 -4.25 5.38
C VAL A 93 -4.49 -4.59 6.85
N PRO A 94 -5.56 -4.61 7.66
CA PRO A 94 -5.46 -5.10 9.03
C PRO A 94 -4.97 -6.56 9.06
N THR A 95 -4.15 -6.90 10.06
CA THR A 95 -3.74 -8.30 10.30
C THR A 95 -4.94 -9.22 10.48
N LYS A 96 -5.95 -8.72 11.22
CA LYS A 96 -7.23 -9.38 11.47
C LYS A 96 -8.36 -8.38 11.28
N ALA A 97 -9.51 -8.87 10.81
CA ALA A 97 -10.75 -8.10 10.75
C ALA A 97 -11.94 -8.96 11.18
N GLU A 98 -12.91 -8.35 11.85
CA GLU A 98 -14.20 -9.00 12.14
C GLU A 98 -15.17 -8.78 11.00
N VAL A 99 -15.88 -9.85 10.64
CA VAL A 99 -16.92 -9.83 9.62
C VAL A 99 -18.19 -10.44 10.18
N TRP A 100 -19.32 -9.81 9.89
CA TRP A 100 -20.63 -10.38 10.17
C TRP A 100 -20.89 -11.50 9.17
N VAL A 101 -21.10 -12.72 9.67
CA VAL A 101 -21.53 -13.86 8.84
C VAL A 101 -23.04 -13.99 8.81
N ASP A 102 -23.71 -13.48 9.83
CA ASP A 102 -25.16 -13.26 9.90
C ASP A 102 -25.46 -12.09 10.85
N SER A 103 -26.73 -11.88 11.21
CA SER A 103 -27.18 -10.78 12.08
C SER A 103 -26.73 -10.89 13.54
N LYS A 104 -26.17 -12.03 13.96
CA LYS A 104 -25.81 -12.33 15.36
C LYS A 104 -24.36 -12.78 15.52
N ASN A 105 -23.77 -13.38 14.49
CA ASN A 105 -22.46 -14.00 14.56
C ASN A 105 -21.42 -13.19 13.78
N LYS A 106 -20.29 -12.98 14.45
CA LYS A 106 -19.08 -12.44 13.84
C LYS A 106 -18.02 -13.52 13.71
N ARG A 107 -17.23 -13.43 12.65
CA ARG A 107 -16.05 -14.25 12.44
C ARG A 107 -14.83 -13.36 12.26
N THR A 108 -13.71 -13.77 12.83
CA THR A 108 -12.41 -13.14 12.54
C THR A 108 -11.80 -13.76 11.30
N ILE A 109 -11.37 -12.92 10.37
CA ILE A 109 -10.63 -13.29 9.17
C ILE A 109 -9.21 -12.70 9.20
N GLU A 110 -8.35 -13.23 8.32
CA GLU A 110 -7.00 -12.71 8.09
C GLU A 110 -6.90 -12.20 6.64
N PRO A 111 -7.28 -10.92 6.38
CA PRO A 111 -7.26 -10.35 5.03
C PRO A 111 -5.93 -10.54 4.27
N PRO A 112 -4.74 -10.41 4.89
CA PRO A 112 -3.47 -10.60 4.17
C PRO A 112 -3.36 -11.97 3.50
N GLN A 113 -3.82 -13.04 4.15
CA GLN A 113 -3.70 -14.41 3.63
C GLN A 113 -4.66 -14.65 2.46
N ILE A 114 -5.84 -14.03 2.51
CA ILE A 114 -6.84 -14.15 1.45
C ILE A 114 -6.39 -13.34 0.22
N ILE A 115 -5.98 -12.08 0.43
CA ILE A 115 -5.47 -11.19 -0.65
C ILE A 115 -4.22 -11.77 -1.32
N ARG A 116 -3.37 -12.49 -0.56
CA ARG A 116 -2.21 -13.18 -1.13
C ARG A 116 -2.60 -14.16 -2.26
N ARG A 117 -3.77 -14.81 -2.16
CA ARG A 117 -4.28 -15.70 -3.22
C ARG A 117 -4.65 -14.91 -4.47
N TYR A 118 -5.35 -13.79 -4.32
CA TYR A 118 -5.73 -12.92 -5.45
C TYR A 118 -4.52 -12.24 -6.12
N THR A 119 -3.47 -11.95 -5.35
CA THR A 119 -2.25 -11.34 -5.86
C THR A 119 -1.24 -12.33 -6.46
N SER A 120 -1.64 -13.57 -6.78
CA SER A 120 -0.77 -14.58 -7.38
C SER A 120 -0.80 -14.60 -8.92
N HIS A 121 -1.64 -13.77 -9.54
CA HIS A 121 -1.83 -13.71 -11.00
C HIS A 121 -0.81 -12.80 -11.69
N THR A 122 -0.72 -12.89 -13.03
CA THR A 122 0.31 -12.23 -13.86
C THR A 122 0.52 -10.76 -13.56
N TYR A 123 -0.56 -9.99 -13.44
CA TYR A 123 -0.51 -8.54 -13.21
C TYR A 123 -0.35 -8.18 -11.73
N SER A 124 -0.81 -9.03 -10.80
CA SER A 124 -0.81 -8.75 -9.37
C SER A 124 0.35 -9.39 -8.60
N ARG A 125 1.14 -10.28 -9.22
CA ARG A 125 2.29 -10.97 -8.60
C ARG A 125 3.36 -10.03 -8.06
N LYS A 126 3.46 -8.82 -8.61
CA LYS A 126 4.43 -7.79 -8.21
C LYS A 126 3.97 -6.96 -7.01
N ILE A 127 2.69 -6.98 -6.68
CA ILE A 127 2.12 -6.21 -5.58
C ILE A 127 2.54 -6.85 -4.26
N GLY A 128 3.13 -6.04 -3.37
CA GLY A 128 3.44 -6.45 -2.01
C GLY A 128 2.23 -6.34 -1.09
N ILE A 129 2.30 -6.98 0.07
CA ILE A 129 1.25 -6.95 1.09
C ILE A 129 1.90 -6.65 2.42
N VAL A 130 1.37 -5.67 3.14
CA VAL A 130 1.70 -5.40 4.53
C VAL A 130 0.46 -5.61 5.40
N SER A 131 0.65 -6.31 6.51
CA SER A 131 -0.35 -6.45 7.55
C SER A 131 -0.08 -5.43 8.64
N VAL A 132 -1.11 -4.70 9.03
CA VAL A 132 -1.03 -3.65 10.06
C VAL A 132 -1.85 -4.11 11.26
N ASN A 133 -1.27 -4.03 12.44
CA ASN A 133 -2.00 -4.21 13.69
C ASN A 133 -2.13 -2.82 14.36
N PRO A 134 -3.26 -2.47 14.99
CA PRO A 134 -3.36 -1.21 15.73
C PRO A 134 -2.28 -1.06 16.83
N ASP A 135 -1.95 -2.18 17.49
CA ASP A 135 -1.11 -2.22 18.70
C ASP A 135 0.30 -2.78 18.46
N GLU A 136 0.51 -3.47 17.32
CA GLU A 136 1.82 -4.03 16.95
C GLU A 136 2.40 -3.33 15.71
N GLU A 137 3.64 -3.68 15.37
CA GLU A 137 4.30 -3.15 14.18
C GLU A 137 3.73 -3.67 12.86
N VAL A 138 3.88 -2.85 11.81
CA VAL A 138 3.59 -3.23 10.43
C VAL A 138 4.51 -4.37 9.99
N ARG A 139 3.94 -5.46 9.46
CA ARG A 139 4.69 -6.62 8.97
C ARG A 139 4.54 -6.78 7.45
N ILE A 140 5.63 -7.10 6.78
CA ILE A 140 5.62 -7.39 5.34
C ILE A 140 5.25 -8.87 5.14
N VAL A 141 4.03 -9.12 4.68
CA VAL A 141 3.51 -10.47 4.38
C VAL A 141 3.99 -10.95 3.02
N LYS A 142 4.09 -10.03 2.06
CA LYS A 142 4.59 -10.28 0.71
C LYS A 142 5.43 -9.11 0.25
N THR A 143 6.69 -9.37 -0.08
CA THR A 143 7.60 -8.34 -0.59
C THR A 143 7.14 -7.84 -1.98
N PRO A 144 7.07 -6.52 -2.21
CA PRO A 144 6.75 -5.98 -3.53
C PRO A 144 7.91 -6.20 -4.51
N ARG A 145 7.60 -6.24 -5.81
CA ARG A 145 8.60 -6.29 -6.89
C ARG A 145 8.44 -5.09 -7.78
N LYS A 146 9.55 -4.63 -8.38
CA LYS A 146 9.54 -3.43 -9.23
C LYS A 146 8.59 -3.64 -10.41
N SER A 147 7.67 -2.71 -10.60
CA SER A 147 6.78 -2.65 -11.74
C SER A 147 7.60 -2.51 -13.02
N GLY A 148 7.14 -3.19 -14.07
CA GLY A 148 7.66 -3.03 -15.43
C GLY A 148 6.68 -2.27 -16.31
N LEU A 149 5.59 -1.78 -15.73
CA LEU A 149 4.48 -1.11 -16.42
C LEU A 149 4.46 0.39 -16.12
N THR A 150 5.38 0.88 -15.29
CA THR A 150 5.43 2.27 -14.85
C THR A 150 5.61 3.20 -16.04
N GLN A 151 4.65 4.10 -16.23
CA GLN A 151 4.70 5.16 -17.22
C GLN A 151 5.46 6.34 -16.63
N LYS A 152 6.53 6.76 -17.31
CA LYS A 152 7.43 7.82 -16.83
C LYS A 152 6.68 9.13 -16.54
N GLU A 153 5.79 9.53 -17.44
CA GLU A 153 5.01 10.77 -17.31
C GLU A 153 4.09 10.79 -16.09
N LEU A 154 3.40 9.68 -15.81
CA LEU A 154 2.52 9.58 -14.63
C LEU A 154 3.33 9.62 -13.34
N LYS A 155 4.48 8.93 -13.32
CA LYS A 155 5.41 8.93 -12.20
C LYS A 155 5.94 10.35 -11.92
N GLU A 156 6.34 11.08 -12.95
CA GLU A 156 6.85 12.44 -12.84
C GLU A 156 5.81 13.40 -12.25
N LYS A 157 4.56 13.33 -12.72
CA LYS A 157 3.44 14.14 -12.17
C LYS A 157 3.21 13.91 -10.67
N VAL A 158 3.36 12.67 -10.20
CA VAL A 158 3.25 12.35 -8.76
C VAL A 158 4.43 12.89 -7.98
N LEU A 159 5.65 12.77 -8.51
CA LEU A 159 6.86 13.31 -7.88
C LEU A 159 6.82 14.85 -7.79
N GLU A 160 6.26 15.53 -8.79
CA GLU A 160 6.05 16.98 -8.77
C GLU A 160 5.06 17.40 -7.67
N HIS A 161 3.93 16.70 -7.55
CA HIS A 161 2.98 16.94 -6.45
C HIS A 161 3.63 16.78 -5.08
N LEU A 162 4.42 15.71 -4.89
CA LEU A 162 5.18 15.49 -3.65
C LEU A 162 6.11 16.65 -3.33
N LYS A 163 6.88 17.13 -4.33
CA LYS A 163 7.79 18.28 -4.15
C LYS A 163 7.05 19.53 -3.71
N GLN A 164 5.91 19.84 -4.33
CA GLN A 164 5.12 21.03 -3.99
C GLN A 164 4.59 20.99 -2.56
N LEU A 165 4.16 19.81 -2.08
CA LEU A 165 3.70 19.63 -0.70
C LEU A 165 4.82 19.83 0.33
N TRP A 166 6.08 19.63 -0.05
CA TRP A 166 7.22 19.80 0.85
C TRP A 166 7.80 21.19 0.84
N VAL A 167 7.80 21.90 -0.29
CA VAL A 167 8.23 23.31 -0.32
C VAL A 167 7.33 24.21 0.53
N ARG A 168 6.08 23.79 0.78
CA ARG A 168 5.09 24.52 1.58
C ARG A 168 5.13 24.21 3.08
N LYS A 169 6.02 23.35 3.55
CA LYS A 169 6.20 23.01 4.98
C LYS A 169 7.50 23.57 5.50
#